data_AF-A0A855K853-F1
#
_entry.id   AF-A0A855K853-F1
#
_cell.length_a   1.000
_cell.length_b   1.000
_cell.length_c   1.000
_cell.angle_alpha   90.00
_cell.angle_beta   90.00
_cell.angle_gamma   90.00
#
_symmetry.space_group_name_H-M   'P 1'
#
loop_
_entity.id
_entity.type
_entity.pdbx_description
1 polymer ?
#
loop_
_entity_poly.entity_id
_entity_poly.type
_entity_poly.pdbx_seq_one_letter_code
_entity_poly.pdbx_strand_id
1 'polypeptide(L)'
;TTVLSDLAADLAEAGLPTSDLAEPGRRFFRFEDAAGIVGYAGMEGDGPDRLLRSLIVKPNRRSGSMGTAILGAIEQAATEEGVASLY
;
A
#
# COMPACT_ATOMS: atom_id res chain seq x y z
N THR A 1 -16.11 -2.43 2.76
CA THR A 1 -16.08 -2.73 1.32
C THR A 1 -15.54 -1.58 0.48
N THR A 2 -15.86 -0.31 0.78
CA THR A 2 -15.45 0.87 0.00
C THR A 2 -13.93 1.04 -0.18
N VAL A 3 -13.11 0.79 0.85
CA VAL A 3 -11.65 1.01 0.77
C VAL A 3 -10.97 0.13 -0.29
N LEU A 4 -11.39 -1.13 -0.41
CA LEU A 4 -10.81 -2.06 -1.39
C LEU A 4 -11.27 -1.71 -2.82
N SER A 5 -12.52 -1.22 -2.97
CA SER A 5 -13.03 -0.70 -4.24
C SER A 5 -12.26 0.54 -4.70
N ASP A 6 -11.96 1.47 -3.79
CA ASP A 6 -11.19 2.68 -4.09
C ASP A 6 -9.74 2.33 -4.49
N LEU A 7 -9.11 1.41 -3.76
CA LEU A 7 -7.77 0.90 -4.10
C LEU A 7 -7.76 0.26 -5.49
N ALA A 8 -8.73 -0.59 -5.80
CA ALA A 8 -8.82 -1.25 -7.10
C ALA A 8 -8.95 -0.23 -8.24
N ALA A 9 -9.74 0.83 -8.04
CA ALA A 9 -9.85 1.92 -9.01
C ALA A 9 -8.51 2.63 -9.23
N ASP A 10 -7.79 2.96 -8.15
CA ASP A 10 -6.49 3.65 -8.24
C ASP A 10 -5.39 2.79 -8.89
N LEU A 11 -5.36 1.49 -8.56
CA LEU A 11 -4.46 0.53 -9.22
C LEU A 11 -4.77 0.43 -10.71
N ALA A 12 -6.05 0.31 -11.08
CA ALA A 12 -6.46 0.23 -12.47
C ALA A 12 -6.10 1.49 -13.26
N GLU A 13 -6.29 2.68 -12.68
CA GLU A 13 -5.86 3.96 -13.28
C GLU A 13 -4.34 4.01 -13.50
N ALA A 14 -3.56 3.43 -12.57
CA ALA A 14 -2.12 3.30 -12.69
C ALA A 14 -1.65 2.16 -13.62
N GLY A 15 -2.57 1.40 -14.22
CA GLY A 15 -2.25 0.24 -15.05
C GLY A 15 -1.69 -0.96 -14.27
N LEU A 16 -1.95 -1.02 -12.97
CA LEU A 16 -1.50 -2.08 -12.07
C LEU A 16 -2.56 -3.18 -11.92
N PRO A 17 -2.14 -4.43 -11.68
CA PRO A 17 -3.06 -5.56 -11.54
C PRO A 17 -3.96 -5.42 -10.32
N THR A 18 -5.25 -5.73 -10.53
CA THR A 18 -6.31 -5.70 -9.51
C THR A 18 -6.98 -7.05 -9.28
N SER A 19 -6.81 -8.01 -10.21
CA SER A 19 -7.43 -9.34 -10.13
C SER A 19 -6.92 -10.17 -8.96
N ASP A 20 -5.74 -9.85 -8.47
CA ASP A 20 -5.02 -10.58 -7.43
C ASP A 20 -5.18 -9.94 -6.03
N LEU A 21 -6.00 -8.89 -5.88
CA LEU A 21 -6.22 -8.21 -4.61
C LEU A 21 -6.80 -9.12 -3.52
N ALA A 22 -7.53 -10.16 -3.89
CA ALA A 22 -8.15 -11.11 -2.97
C ALA A 22 -7.33 -12.40 -2.76
N GLU A 23 -6.15 -12.51 -3.38
CA GLU A 23 -5.28 -13.67 -3.15
C GLU A 23 -4.79 -13.71 -1.70
N PRO A 24 -4.63 -14.91 -1.12
CA PRO A 24 -4.13 -15.06 0.25
C PRO A 24 -2.72 -14.50 0.40
N GLY A 25 -2.37 -14.15 1.64
CA GLY A 25 -1.06 -13.56 1.94
C GLY A 25 -0.91 -12.13 1.45
N ARG A 26 -1.99 -11.43 1.10
CA ARG A 26 -1.96 -10.01 0.71
C ARG A 26 -2.68 -9.15 1.71
N ARG A 27 -2.03 -8.06 2.10
CA ARG A 27 -2.60 -7.00 2.93
C ARG A 27 -2.38 -5.66 2.28
N PHE A 28 -3.38 -4.79 2.35
CA PHE A 28 -3.33 -3.46 1.77
C PHE A 28 -3.70 -2.41 2.81
N PHE A 29 -3.02 -1.28 2.73
CA PHE A 29 -3.11 -0.17 3.66
C PHE A 29 -3.48 1.09 2.89
N ARG A 30 -4.33 1.90 3.51
CA ARG A 30 -4.68 3.25 3.07
C ARG A 30 -3.96 4.23 3.97
N PHE A 31 -3.24 5.17 3.37
CA PHE A 31 -2.55 6.25 4.07
C PHE A 31 -3.29 7.56 3.83
N GLU A 32 -3.59 8.27 4.91
CA GLU A 32 -4.31 9.54 4.89
C GLU A 32 -3.74 10.52 5.91
N ASP A 33 -3.90 11.81 5.64
CA ASP A 33 -3.58 12.89 6.56
C ASP A 33 -4.78 13.84 6.70
N ALA A 34 -4.57 15.00 7.34
CA ALA A 34 -5.63 15.99 7.54
C ALA A 34 -6.25 16.52 6.22
N ALA A 35 -5.58 16.39 5.09
CA ALA A 35 -6.08 16.78 3.77
C ALA A 35 -6.75 15.62 3.01
N GLY A 36 -6.83 14.43 3.62
CA GLY A 36 -7.48 13.24 3.06
C GLY A 36 -6.50 12.18 2.58
N ILE A 37 -6.93 11.37 1.62
CA ILE A 37 -6.16 10.20 1.14
C ILE A 37 -4.88 10.67 0.47
N VAL A 38 -3.75 10.16 0.94
CA VAL A 38 -2.43 10.35 0.33
C VAL A 38 -2.15 9.25 -0.69
N GLY A 39 -2.49 8.01 -0.36
CA GLY A 39 -2.20 6.87 -1.21
C GLY A 39 -2.41 5.52 -0.56
N TYR A 40 -1.85 4.49 -1.19
CA TYR A 40 -2.00 3.10 -0.78
C TYR A 40 -0.67 2.36 -0.94
N ALA A 41 -0.45 1.36 -0.10
CA ALA A 41 0.59 0.36 -0.30
C ALA A 41 0.12 -0.98 0.27
N GLY A 42 0.73 -2.07 -0.16
CA GLY A 42 0.42 -3.42 0.33
C GLY A 42 1.66 -4.24 0.66
N MET A 43 1.43 -5.38 1.28
CA MET A 43 2.42 -6.39 1.58
C MET A 43 1.96 -7.75 1.04
N GLU A 44 2.89 -8.51 0.48
CA GLU A 44 2.67 -9.84 -0.09
C GLU A 44 3.60 -10.86 0.57
N GLY A 45 3.15 -12.12 0.69
CA GLY A 45 3.91 -13.23 1.28
C GLY A 45 3.30 -13.75 2.57
N ASP A 46 4.09 -14.44 3.39
CA ASP A 46 3.76 -14.90 4.74
C ASP A 46 5.05 -15.02 5.56
N GLY A 47 4.94 -14.94 6.89
CA GLY A 47 6.10 -15.05 7.78
C GLY A 47 6.95 -13.77 7.87
N PRO A 48 8.23 -13.89 8.28
CA PRO A 48 9.06 -12.76 8.67
C PRO A 48 9.62 -11.95 7.48
N ASP A 49 9.58 -12.49 6.27
CA ASP A 49 10.06 -11.82 5.06
C ASP A 49 8.88 -11.60 4.11
N ARG A 50 8.61 -10.34 3.78
CA ARG A 50 7.46 -9.92 2.95
C ARG A 50 7.92 -9.05 1.80
N LEU A 51 7.12 -8.99 0.74
CA LEU A 51 7.36 -8.10 -0.39
C LEU A 51 6.47 -6.87 -0.29
N LEU A 52 7.01 -5.70 -0.62
CA LEU A 52 6.24 -4.50 -0.87
C LEU A 52 5.39 -4.70 -2.12
N ARG A 53 4.08 -4.63 -1.95
CA ARG A 53 3.12 -4.75 -3.02
C ARG A 53 2.54 -3.38 -3.36
N SER A 54 2.78 -2.90 -4.58
CA SER A 54 2.19 -1.69 -5.18
C SER A 54 2.13 -0.45 -4.26
N LEU A 55 3.07 0.49 -4.40
CA LEU A 55 3.01 1.79 -3.72
C LEU A 55 2.43 2.84 -4.66
N ILE A 56 1.27 3.41 -4.30
CA ILE A 56 0.59 4.47 -5.05
C ILE A 56 0.52 5.74 -4.22
N VAL A 57 0.93 6.86 -4.80
CA VAL A 57 0.61 8.21 -4.30
C VAL A 57 -0.43 8.82 -5.23
N LYS A 58 -1.55 9.30 -4.65
CA LYS A 58 -2.64 9.97 -5.36
C LYS A 58 -2.07 11.11 -6.23
N PRO A 59 -2.49 11.28 -7.50
CA PRO A 59 -1.91 12.27 -8.41
C PRO A 59 -1.82 13.69 -7.84
N ASN A 60 -2.87 14.15 -7.14
CA ASN A 60 -2.94 15.47 -6.49
C ASN A 60 -2.11 15.59 -5.20
N ARG A 61 -1.49 14.51 -4.74
CA ARG A 61 -0.65 14.42 -3.54
C ARG A 61 0.80 14.09 -3.87
N ARG A 62 1.14 13.91 -5.15
CA ARG A 62 2.52 13.62 -5.58
C ARG A 62 3.42 14.81 -5.30
N SER A 63 4.11 14.77 -4.18
CA SER A 63 5.30 15.56 -3.89
C SER A 63 6.49 14.61 -3.73
N GLY A 64 7.71 15.12 -3.84
CA GLY A 64 8.93 14.30 -3.76
C GLY A 64 9.09 13.48 -2.48
N SER A 65 8.39 13.84 -1.39
CA SER A 65 8.50 13.16 -0.09
C SER A 65 7.34 12.22 0.25
N MET A 66 6.20 12.30 -0.42
CA MET A 66 5.02 11.48 -0.05
C MET A 66 5.23 9.99 -0.30
N GLY A 67 5.96 9.63 -1.37
CA GLY A 67 6.31 8.23 -1.62
C GLY A 67 7.17 7.65 -0.49
N THR A 68 8.18 8.41 -0.05
CA THR A 68 9.04 8.03 1.08
C THR A 68 8.26 7.95 2.39
N ALA A 69 7.30 8.85 2.63
CA ALA A 69 6.45 8.81 3.80
C ALA A 69 5.58 7.55 3.83
N ILE A 70 4.96 7.18 2.70
CA ILE A 70 4.20 5.92 2.59
C ILE A 70 5.11 4.71 2.80
N LEU A 71 6.31 4.71 2.22
CA LEU A 71 7.27 3.62 2.37
C LEU A 71 7.64 3.40 3.85
N GLY A 72 8.03 4.47 4.56
CA GLY A 72 8.34 4.35 5.99
C GLY A 72 7.13 3.91 6.83
N ALA A 73 5.93 4.36 6.48
CA ALA A 73 4.72 3.98 7.20
C ALA A 73 4.35 2.51 6.98
N ILE A 74 4.56 1.94 5.79
CA ILE A 74 4.32 0.51 5.56
C ILE A 74 5.43 -0.37 6.16
N GLU A 75 6.69 0.08 6.19
CA GLU A 75 7.76 -0.60 6.92
C GLU A 75 7.46 -0.67 8.43
N GLN A 76 6.91 0.42 8.99
CA GLN A 76 6.47 0.43 10.38
C GLN A 76 5.29 -0.53 10.60
N ALA A 77 4.29 -0.52 9.73
CA ALA A 77 3.17 -1.47 9.81
C ALA A 77 3.65 -2.92 9.71
N ALA A 78 4.62 -3.21 8.84
CA ALA A 78 5.25 -4.52 8.72
C ALA A 78 5.90 -4.94 10.05
N THR A 79 6.68 -4.04 10.66
CA THR A 79 7.33 -4.27 11.95
C THR A 79 6.31 -4.57 13.06
N GLU A 80 5.21 -3.81 13.10
CA GLU A 80 4.11 -4.02 14.06
C GLU A 80 3.40 -5.36 13.85
N GLU A 81 3.38 -5.88 12.61
CA GLU A 81 2.86 -7.20 12.27
C GLU A 81 3.87 -8.35 12.50
N GLY A 82 5.07 -8.05 12.97
CA GLY A 82 6.14 -9.04 13.24
C GLY A 82 6.95 -9.43 12.00
N VAL A 83 6.85 -8.67 10.92
CA VAL A 83 7.69 -8.82 9.74
C VAL A 83 9.09 -8.27 10.06
N ALA A 84 10.10 -9.08 9.80
CA ALA A 84 11.51 -8.71 10.00
C ALA A 84 12.09 -7.94 8.81
N SER A 85 11.68 -8.29 7.59
CA SER A 85 12.17 -7.65 6.36
C SER A 85 11.03 -7.42 5.37
N LEU A 86 10.99 -6.21 4.82
CA LEU A 86 10.12 -5.83 3.71
C LEU A 86 11.00 -5.47 2.50
N TYR A 87 10.81 -6.14 1.36
CA TYR A 87 11.62 -5.97 0.14
C TYR A 87 10.87 -5.29 -1.00
#